data_AF-A0A1G3TQL6-F1
#
_entry.id   AF-A0A1G3TQL6-F1
#
_cell.length_a   1.000
_cell.length_b   1.000
_cell.length_c   1.000
_cell.angle_alpha   90.00
_cell.angle_beta   90.00
_cell.angle_gamma   90.00
#
_symmetry.space_group_name_H-M   'P 1'
#
loop_
_entity.id
_entity.type
_entity.pdbx_description
1 polymer ?
#
loop_
_entity_poly.entity_id
_entity_poly.type
_entity_poly.pdbx_seq_one_letter_code
_entity_poly.pdbx_strand_id
1 'polypeptide(L)'
;MEFNGDILTIDMSISMEEVAEFEEFVRPRIDYIETIEVEEEGALRSSALMSLLVSLKRTKPELKIPFLEKGVLVSQKYGTIHWICHD
;
A
#
# COMPACT_ATOMS: atom_id res chain seq x y z
N MET A 1 -3.72 1.93 -11.85
CA MET A 1 -4.42 2.62 -10.75
C MET A 1 -5.85 2.86 -11.21
N GLU A 2 -6.82 2.36 -10.44
CA GLU A 2 -8.24 2.64 -10.63
C GLU A 2 -8.77 3.33 -9.36
N PHE A 3 -9.65 4.31 -9.52
CA PHE A 3 -10.24 5.09 -8.42
C PHE A 3 -11.76 4.99 -8.50
N ASN A 4 -12.37 4.33 -7.51
CA ASN A 4 -13.82 4.16 -7.41
C ASN A 4 -14.33 4.79 -6.10
N GLY A 5 -14.60 6.10 -6.13
CA GLY A 5 -15.14 6.84 -4.99
C GLY A 5 -14.14 6.95 -3.84
N ASP A 6 -14.15 5.97 -2.95
CA ASP A 6 -13.41 5.98 -1.69
C ASP A 6 -12.36 4.83 -1.61
N ILE A 7 -12.31 3.96 -2.63
CA ILE A 7 -11.39 2.84 -2.73
C ILE A 7 -10.36 3.10 -3.83
N LEU A 8 -9.09 2.95 -3.47
CA LEU A 8 -7.95 3.06 -4.36
C LEU A 8 -7.24 1.72 -4.45
N THR A 9 -7.06 1.21 -5.67
CA THR A 9 -6.39 -0.08 -5.89
C THR A 9 -5.01 0.14 -6.53
N ILE A 10 -4.00 -0.53 -5.98
CA ILE A 10 -2.61 -0.46 -6.45
C ILE A 10 -1.98 -1.85 -6.55
N ASP A 11 -1.20 -2.07 -7.59
CA ASP A 11 -0.46 -3.31 -7.80
C ASP A 11 0.84 -3.34 -6.96
N MET A 12 1.20 -4.50 -6.43
CA MET A 12 2.39 -4.66 -5.57
C MET A 12 3.72 -4.64 -6.34
N SER A 13 3.66 -4.84 -7.66
CA SER A 13 4.78 -4.97 -8.58
C SER A 13 5.10 -3.69 -9.38
N ILE A 14 4.62 -2.54 -8.91
CA ILE A 14 4.91 -1.22 -9.48
C ILE A 14 6.39 -0.80 -9.32
N SER A 15 6.84 0.07 -10.22
CA SER A 15 8.18 0.66 -10.26
C SER A 15 8.34 1.78 -9.21
N MET A 16 9.56 2.28 -9.05
CA MET A 16 9.83 3.41 -8.14
C MET A 16 9.20 4.71 -8.61
N GLU A 17 9.16 4.93 -9.93
CA GLU A 17 8.50 6.08 -10.55
C GLU A 17 6.99 6.02 -10.30
N GLU A 18 6.38 4.85 -10.47
CA GLU A 18 4.96 4.64 -10.18
C GLU A 18 4.63 4.81 -8.69
N VAL A 19 5.54 4.43 -7.79
CA VAL A 19 5.39 4.72 -6.35
C VAL A 19 5.37 6.23 -6.08
N ALA A 20 6.23 7.01 -6.74
CA ALA A 20 6.27 8.46 -6.58
C ALA A 20 5.00 9.12 -7.13
N GLU A 21 4.53 8.68 -8.30
CA GLU A 21 3.27 9.15 -8.89
C GLU A 21 2.07 8.81 -7.98
N PHE A 22 2.06 7.60 -7.40
CA PHE A 22 1.06 7.19 -6.42
C PHE A 22 1.09 8.08 -5.17
N GLU A 23 2.26 8.38 -4.63
CA GLU A 23 2.42 9.27 -3.47
C GLU A 23 1.88 10.68 -3.74
N GLU A 24 2.27 11.27 -4.88
CA GLU A 24 1.80 12.60 -5.32
C GLU A 24 0.28 12.64 -5.52
N PHE A 25 -0.30 11.53 -5.99
CA PHE A 25 -1.74 11.41 -6.15
C PHE A 25 -2.47 11.30 -4.82
N VAL A 26 -1.99 10.44 -3.92
CA VAL A 26 -2.70 10.05 -2.68
C VAL A 26 -2.57 11.09 -1.59
N ARG A 27 -1.37 11.64 -1.35
CA ARG A 27 -1.13 12.57 -0.23
C ARG A 27 -2.11 13.74 -0.15
N PRO A 28 -2.40 14.48 -1.23
CA PRO A 28 -3.35 15.60 -1.18
C PRO A 28 -4.83 15.16 -1.08
N ARG A 29 -5.11 13.87 -1.26
CA ARG A 29 -6.48 13.30 -1.33
C ARG A 29 -6.77 12.32 -0.20
N ILE A 30 -5.83 12.11 0.71
CA ILE A 30 -5.88 11.04 1.72
C ILE A 30 -7.15 11.12 2.59
N ASP A 31 -7.64 12.33 2.85
CA ASP A 31 -8.86 12.55 3.62
C ASP A 31 -10.11 11.96 2.96
N TYR A 32 -10.13 11.89 1.62
CA TYR A 32 -11.24 11.34 0.83
C TYR A 32 -11.08 9.85 0.53
N ILE A 33 -9.95 9.24 0.86
CA ILE A 33 -9.69 7.82 0.62
C ILE A 33 -10.02 7.06 1.90
N GLU A 34 -10.94 6.10 1.82
CA GLU A 34 -11.27 5.23 2.95
C GLU A 34 -10.44 3.94 2.95
N THR A 35 -10.17 3.39 1.77
CA THR A 35 -9.49 2.10 1.64
C THR A 35 -8.45 2.13 0.53
N ILE A 36 -7.27 1.57 0.82
CA ILE A 36 -6.26 1.23 -0.19
C ILE A 36 -6.16 -0.30 -0.28
N GLU A 37 -6.51 -0.84 -1.44
CA GLU A 37 -6.37 -2.24 -1.76
C GLU A 37 -5.07 -2.48 -2.52
N VAL A 38 -4.36 -3.55 -2.15
CA VAL A 38 -3.12 -3.95 -2.81
C VAL A 38 -3.38 -5.26 -3.53
N GLU A 39 -3.20 -5.28 -4.85
CA GLU A 39 -3.29 -6.50 -5.64
C GLU A 39 -2.04 -7.37 -5.38
N GLU A 40 -2.27 -8.53 -4.74
CA GLU A 40 -1.21 -9.47 -4.36
C GLU A 40 -0.80 -10.43 -5.50
N GLU A 41 -1.31 -10.23 -6.73
CA GLU A 41 -0.94 -11.08 -7.89
C GLU A 41 0.54 -10.91 -8.31
N GLY A 42 1.20 -9.87 -7.81
CA GLY A 42 2.60 -9.54 -8.09
C GLY A 42 3.59 -9.86 -6.97
N ALA A 43 4.87 -10.00 -7.33
CA ALA A 43 5.96 -10.01 -6.36
C ALA A 43 6.21 -8.59 -5.84
N LEU A 44 6.41 -8.44 -4.52
CA LEU A 44 6.86 -7.17 -3.93
C LEU A 44 8.15 -6.70 -4.62
N ARG A 45 8.05 -5.69 -5.48
CA ARG A 45 9.20 -5.18 -6.23
C ARG A 45 9.95 -4.09 -5.49
N SER A 46 9.28 -3.37 -4.61
CA SER A 46 9.83 -2.22 -3.91
C SER A 46 9.43 -2.16 -2.45
N SER A 47 10.41 -1.96 -1.57
CA SER A 47 10.17 -1.61 -0.17
C SER A 47 9.65 -0.17 0.00
N ALA A 48 9.76 0.67 -1.03
CA ALA A 48 9.24 2.03 -1.00
C ALA A 48 7.71 2.04 -0.95
N LEU A 49 7.04 1.17 -1.71
CA LEU A 49 5.58 1.01 -1.64
C LEU A 49 5.15 0.62 -0.22
N MET A 50 5.81 -0.37 0.38
CA MET A 50 5.53 -0.79 1.76
C MET A 50 5.70 0.37 2.75
N SER A 51 6.81 1.11 2.62
CA SER A 51 7.10 2.26 3.49
C SER A 51 6.06 3.37 3.32
N LEU A 52 5.59 3.59 2.09
CA LEU A 52 4.56 4.57 1.78
C LEU A 52 3.21 4.15 2.36
N LEU A 53 2.78 2.91 2.20
CA LEU A 53 1.52 2.41 2.77
C LEU A 53 1.52 2.58 4.30
N VAL A 54 2.62 2.24 4.97
CA VAL A 54 2.77 2.46 6.42
C VAL A 54 2.73 3.96 6.76
N SER A 55 3.39 4.81 5.98
CA SER A 55 3.35 6.27 6.16
C SER A 55 1.93 6.83 6.03
N LEU A 56 1.16 6.37 5.05
CA LEU A 56 -0.23 6.77 4.82
C LEU A 56 -1.13 6.34 5.98
N LYS A 57 -1.02 5.08 6.42
CA LYS A 57 -1.75 4.56 7.60
C LYS A 57 -1.44 5.36 8.87
N ARG A 58 -0.19 5.78 9.07
CA ARG A 58 0.19 6.64 10.20
C ARG A 58 -0.34 8.07 10.08
N THR A 59 -0.49 8.57 8.85
CA THR A 59 -1.02 9.92 8.59
C THR A 59 -2.53 9.96 8.83
N LYS A 60 -3.24 8.91 8.41
CA LYS A 60 -4.68 8.73 8.58
C LYS A 60 -4.96 7.37 9.23
N PRO A 61 -4.99 7.25 10.58
CA PRO A 61 -5.14 5.97 11.28
C PRO A 61 -6.40 5.18 10.91
N GLU A 62 -7.48 5.88 10.54
CA GLU A 62 -8.74 5.30 10.10
C GLU A 62 -8.72 4.75 8.65
N LEU A 63 -7.67 5.07 7.87
CA LEU A 63 -7.48 4.54 6.52
C LEU A 63 -7.33 3.02 6.56
N LYS A 64 -8.17 2.30 5.83
CA LYS A 64 -8.09 0.83 5.76
C LYS A 64 -7.05 0.42 4.74
N ILE A 65 -6.09 -0.39 5.17
CA ILE A 65 -5.10 -1.01 4.28
C ILE A 65 -5.00 -2.48 4.68
N PRO A 66 -5.93 -3.35 4.21
CA PRO A 66 -6.02 -4.75 4.63
C PRO A 66 -4.71 -5.52 4.45
N PHE A 67 -3.92 -5.15 3.45
CA PHE A 67 -2.58 -5.69 3.23
C PHE A 67 -1.68 -5.53 4.45
N LEU A 68 -1.63 -4.34 5.08
CA LEU A 68 -0.81 -4.11 6.26
C LEU A 68 -1.32 -4.88 7.48
N GLU A 69 -2.64 -5.01 7.62
CA GLU A 69 -3.30 -5.73 8.73
C GLU A 69 -3.01 -7.24 8.71
N LYS A 70 -2.73 -7.81 7.52
CA LYS A 70 -2.36 -9.21 7.36
C LYS A 70 -1.08 -9.60 8.11
N GLY A 71 -0.13 -8.67 8.28
CA GLY A 71 1.13 -8.90 9.01
C GLY A 71 2.10 -9.89 8.36
N VAL A 72 1.75 -10.44 7.19
CA VAL A 72 2.55 -11.45 6.48
C VAL A 72 2.35 -11.40 4.97
N LEU A 73 3.42 -11.57 4.21
CA LEU A 73 3.42 -11.80 2.76
C LEU A 73 4.28 -13.02 2.43
N VAL A 74 3.76 -13.92 1.61
CA VAL A 74 4.53 -15.03 1.04
C VAL A 74 5.02 -14.60 -0.34
N SER A 75 6.31 -14.30 -0.44
CA SER A 75 6.97 -13.93 -1.70
C SER A 75 7.78 -15.10 -2.23
N GLN A 76 7.65 -15.39 -3.53
CA GLN A 76 8.52 -16.39 -4.18
C GLN A 76 9.99 -15.96 -4.22
N LYS A 77 10.26 -14.65 -4.23
CA LYS A 77 11.63 -14.10 -4.36
C LYS A 77 12.30 -13.87 -3.00
N TYR A 78 11.54 -13.43 -2.01
CA TYR A 78 12.05 -13.02 -0.70
C TYR A 78 11.67 -13.97 0.44
N GLY A 79 10.94 -15.06 0.13
CA GLY A 79 10.40 -15.96 1.14
C GLY A 79 9.22 -15.34 1.89
N THR A 80 9.03 -15.72 3.14
CA THR A 80 7.97 -15.17 3.99
C THR A 80 8.44 -13.90 4.68
N ILE A 81 7.76 -12.79 4.42
CA ILE A 81 8.00 -11.49 5.05
C ILE A 81 6.95 -11.31 6.14
N HIS A 82 7.38 -11.01 7.36
CA HIS A 82 6.50 -10.67 8.48
C HIS A 82 6.72 -9.22 8.89
N TRP A 83 5.67 -8.55 9.35
CA TRP A 83 5.76 -7.24 9.96
C TRP A 83 4.75 -7.11 11.09
N ILE A 84 5.02 -6.16 11.98
CA ILE A 84 4.15 -5.79 13.08
C ILE A 84 3.79 -4.33 12.87
N CYS A 85 2.51 -4.06 12.62
CA CYS A 85 1.98 -2.71 12.68
C CYS A 85 1.64 -2.40 14.13
N HIS A 86 2.28 -1.36 14.67
CA HIS A 86 1.88 -0.77 15.94
C HIS A 86 0.95 0.40 15.61
N ASP A 87 -0.26 0.37 16.19
CA ASP A 87 -1.24 1.46 16.11
C ASP A 87 -0.73 2.75 16.75
#